data_AF-A0A520BUM6-F1
#
_entry.id   AF-A0A520BUM6-F1
#
_cell.length_a   1.000
_cell.length_b   1.000
_cell.length_c   1.000
_cell.angle_alpha   90.00
_cell.angle_beta   90.00
_cell.angle_gamma   90.00
#
_symmetry.space_group_name_H-M   'P 1'
#
loop_
_entity.id
_entity.type
_entity.pdbx_description
1 polymer ?
#
loop_
_entity_poly.entity_id
_entity_poly.type
_entity_poly.pdbx_seq_one_letter_code
_entity_poly.pdbx_strand_id
1 'polypeptide(L)'
;MKKVYLLLFLLCCAATHIAIAQQKPVVKKPTVKKPVPFKAKPPKIYVPPPVKQTEIVIDGPPSAPSKSYGPTIMEDPSTSRFNKNSICTDCDTLKLEVNKPTIVIYDVKWMADSQSKTYRKQPTENDLTQDYFALSGINKREWDELRKNFPEGDFIYHHVYRNTFITTPNKKNQTLSLLDRQKRHEGFMYWSGKENDSTLNKKSMTRLTEAVANARGEQKTSSYYSSFAKDSTNIERLQQTKNPSINFVANMNTLLQKEIFDEMILPIHLFNMEKVSKIT
;
A
#
# COMPACT_ATOMS: atom_id res chain seq x y z
N MET A 1 67.16 22.30 37.93
CA MET A 1 66.07 21.30 38.00
C MET A 1 65.41 21.26 39.39
N LYS A 2 64.89 22.39 39.92
CA LYS A 2 64.22 22.44 41.24
C LYS A 2 62.86 23.16 41.24
N LYS A 3 62.41 23.70 40.09
CA LYS A 3 61.14 24.45 39.99
C LYS A 3 60.01 23.68 39.29
N VAL A 4 60.29 22.52 38.69
CA VAL A 4 59.28 21.68 38.00
C VAL A 4 58.56 20.74 38.98
N TYR A 5 59.21 20.32 40.06
CA TYR A 5 58.62 19.42 41.06
C TYR A 5 57.67 20.12 42.04
N LEU A 6 57.76 21.45 42.19
CA LEU A 6 56.84 22.21 43.06
C LEU A 6 55.44 22.36 42.42
N LEU A 7 55.37 22.39 41.09
CA LEU A 7 54.11 22.54 40.35
C LEU A 7 53.33 21.22 40.27
N LEU A 8 54.02 20.08 40.30
CA LEU A 8 53.39 18.75 40.35
C LEU A 8 52.80 18.42 41.73
N PHE A 9 53.40 18.93 42.81
CA PHE A 9 52.91 18.72 44.17
C PHE A 9 51.64 19.55 44.48
N LEU A 10 51.47 20.70 43.82
CA LEU A 10 50.29 21.56 43.99
C LEU A 10 49.05 21.04 43.24
N LEU A 11 49.21 20.23 42.19
CA LEU A 11 48.10 19.62 41.46
C LEU A 11 47.53 18.35 42.15
N CYS A 12 48.33 17.65 42.97
CA CYS A 12 47.87 16.46 43.69
C CYS A 12 47.06 16.77 44.97
N CYS A 13 47.16 17.98 45.52
CA CYS A 13 46.42 18.36 46.74
C CYS A 13 45.03 18.97 46.48
N ALA A 14 44.63 19.17 45.22
CA ALA A 14 43.31 19.71 44.87
C ALA A 14 42.23 18.61 44.61
N ALA A 15 42.60 17.32 44.68
CA ALA A 15 41.69 16.21 44.36
C ALA A 15 41.12 15.46 45.58
N THR A 16 41.36 15.94 46.79
CA THR A 16 40.78 15.36 48.02
C THR A 16 40.00 16.43 48.75
N HIS A 17 38.67 16.42 48.58
CA HIS A 17 37.63 16.82 49.55
C HIS A 17 36.35 17.29 48.82
N ILE A 18 35.54 16.36 48.31
CA ILE A 18 34.07 16.45 48.42
C ILE A 18 33.52 15.04 48.66
N ALA A 19 33.77 14.51 49.86
CA ALA A 19 32.91 13.49 50.44
C ALA A 19 31.79 14.21 51.19
N ILE A 20 30.74 14.62 50.48
CA ILE A 20 29.48 15.02 51.13
C ILE A 20 28.67 13.75 51.30
N ALA A 21 28.68 13.25 52.54
CA ALA A 21 27.75 12.26 53.04
C ALA A 21 26.31 12.78 52.86
N GLN A 22 25.59 12.26 51.87
CA GLN A 22 24.14 12.32 51.87
C GLN A 22 23.61 11.13 52.66
N GLN A 23 23.17 11.44 53.89
CA GLN A 23 22.35 10.58 54.72
C GLN A 23 21.17 10.05 53.89
N LYS A 24 21.00 8.73 53.85
CA LYS A 24 19.78 8.11 53.30
C LYS A 24 18.59 8.56 54.14
N PRO A 25 17.59 9.28 53.58
CA PRO A 25 16.28 9.27 54.19
C PRO A 25 15.70 7.87 53.98
N VAL A 26 15.17 7.27 55.05
CA VAL A 26 14.37 6.04 54.99
C VAL A 26 13.11 6.32 54.20
N VAL A 27 13.17 6.12 52.89
CA VAL A 27 12.00 6.11 52.02
C VAL A 27 11.31 4.76 52.21
N LYS A 28 10.12 4.79 52.83
CA LYS A 28 9.20 3.65 52.88
C LYS A 28 9.09 3.05 51.47
N LYS A 29 9.31 1.73 51.35
CA LYS A 29 9.07 0.97 50.11
C LYS A 29 7.74 1.41 49.50
N PRO A 30 7.71 1.95 48.27
CA PRO A 30 6.46 2.05 47.55
C PRO A 30 6.00 0.63 47.28
N THR A 31 4.82 0.29 47.77
CA THR A 31 4.10 -0.92 47.39
C THR A 31 4.07 -0.95 45.87
N VAL A 32 4.73 -1.93 45.26
CA VAL A 32 4.66 -2.20 43.83
C VAL A 32 3.20 -2.53 43.53
N LYS A 33 2.41 -1.53 43.15
CA LYS A 33 1.13 -1.77 42.52
C LYS A 33 1.46 -2.44 41.19
N LYS A 34 1.12 -3.73 41.08
CA LYS A 34 1.13 -4.46 39.81
C LYS A 34 0.49 -3.55 38.75
N PRO A 35 1.10 -3.38 37.57
CA PRO A 35 0.50 -2.59 36.51
C PRO A 35 -0.89 -3.17 36.24
N VAL A 36 -1.91 -2.34 36.39
CA VAL A 36 -3.26 -2.69 35.94
C VAL A 36 -3.14 -2.89 34.43
N PRO A 37 -3.49 -4.06 33.89
CA PRO A 37 -3.42 -4.28 32.46
C PRO A 37 -4.30 -3.24 31.78
N PHE A 38 -3.69 -2.41 30.94
CA PHE A 38 -4.41 -1.45 30.12
C PHE A 38 -5.29 -2.25 29.16
N LYS A 39 -6.57 -2.42 29.52
CA LYS A 39 -7.59 -2.91 28.61
C LYS A 39 -7.88 -1.79 27.62
N ALA A 40 -7.02 -1.64 26.62
CA ALA A 40 -7.39 -0.93 25.41
C ALA A 40 -8.63 -1.64 24.86
N LYS A 41 -9.79 -0.98 24.92
CA LYS A 41 -10.94 -1.46 24.16
C LYS A 41 -10.49 -1.45 22.70
N PRO A 42 -10.57 -2.57 21.96
CA PRO A 42 -10.27 -2.57 20.55
C PRO A 42 -11.13 -1.49 19.88
N PRO A 43 -10.59 -0.73 18.92
CA PRO A 43 -11.39 0.23 18.18
C PRO A 43 -12.63 -0.49 17.65
N LYS A 44 -13.81 0.12 17.82
CA LYS A 44 -15.05 -0.39 17.26
C LYS A 44 -14.82 -0.58 15.76
N ILE A 45 -14.66 -1.83 15.35
CA ILE A 45 -14.68 -2.20 13.94
C ILE A 45 -16.07 -1.81 13.47
N TYR A 46 -16.13 -0.80 12.60
CA TYR A 46 -17.33 -0.51 11.84
C TYR A 46 -17.57 -1.73 10.95
N VAL A 47 -18.44 -2.62 11.41
CA VAL A 47 -19.02 -3.65 10.57
C VAL A 47 -19.99 -2.91 9.67
N PRO A 48 -19.75 -2.81 8.35
CA PRO A 48 -20.77 -2.27 7.46
C PRO A 48 -22.05 -3.08 7.67
N PRO A 49 -23.22 -2.43 7.69
CA PRO A 49 -24.49 -3.12 7.90
C PRO A 49 -24.61 -4.30 6.93
N PRO A 50 -25.19 -5.43 7.36
CA PRO A 50 -25.37 -6.58 6.49
C PRO A 50 -26.09 -6.10 5.23
N VAL A 51 -25.43 -6.30 4.09
CA VAL A 51 -26.05 -6.07 2.78
C VAL A 51 -27.34 -6.87 2.81
N LYS A 52 -28.48 -6.18 2.80
CA LYS A 52 -29.77 -6.81 2.62
C LYS A 52 -29.61 -7.70 1.40
N GLN A 53 -29.82 -9.01 1.59
CA GLN A 53 -29.95 -9.92 0.47
C GLN A 53 -31.00 -9.29 -0.43
N THR A 54 -30.57 -8.85 -1.60
CA THR A 54 -31.48 -8.43 -2.65
C THR A 54 -32.38 -9.62 -2.86
N GLU A 55 -33.67 -9.47 -2.53
CA GLU A 55 -34.68 -10.42 -2.98
C GLU A 55 -34.43 -10.63 -4.46
N ILE A 56 -34.22 -11.88 -4.84
CA ILE A 56 -34.21 -12.28 -6.24
C ILE A 56 -35.65 -12.03 -6.68
N VAL A 57 -35.89 -10.85 -7.26
CA VAL A 57 -37.07 -10.62 -8.09
C VAL A 57 -36.89 -11.59 -9.24
N ILE A 58 -37.68 -12.66 -9.22
CA ILE A 58 -37.87 -13.51 -10.38
C ILE A 58 -38.68 -12.66 -11.35
N ASP A 59 -37.98 -11.84 -12.14
CA ASP A 59 -38.60 -11.20 -13.29
C ASP A 59 -39.14 -12.33 -14.17
N GLY A 60 -40.45 -12.29 -14.44
CA GLY A 60 -41.07 -13.16 -15.41
C GLY A 60 -40.34 -13.06 -16.76
N PRO A 61 -40.49 -14.07 -17.64
CA PRO A 61 -39.82 -14.08 -18.94
C PRO A 61 -40.04 -12.73 -19.65
N PRO A 62 -38.99 -12.11 -20.22
CA PRO A 62 -39.09 -10.78 -20.80
C PRO A 62 -40.23 -10.77 -21.83
N SER A 63 -41.18 -9.87 -21.64
CA SER A 63 -42.22 -9.61 -22.61
C SER A 63 -41.55 -9.27 -23.94
N ALA A 64 -42.04 -9.89 -25.02
CA ALA A 64 -41.47 -9.79 -26.35
C ALA A 64 -41.23 -8.32 -26.73
N PRO A 65 -40.06 -7.98 -27.31
CA PRO A 65 -39.70 -6.60 -27.58
C PRO A 65 -40.75 -5.99 -28.51
N SER A 66 -41.41 -4.93 -28.05
CA SER A 66 -42.25 -4.10 -28.90
C SER A 66 -41.36 -3.54 -30.01
N LYS A 67 -41.68 -3.89 -31.26
CA LYS A 67 -40.93 -3.45 -32.44
C LYS A 67 -41.14 -1.95 -32.65
N SER A 68 -40.35 -1.15 -31.94
CA SER A 68 -40.14 0.26 -32.26
C SER A 68 -39.13 0.31 -33.41
N TYR A 69 -39.63 0.54 -34.63
CA TYR A 69 -38.79 0.88 -35.78
C TYR A 69 -38.40 2.36 -35.67
N GLY A 70 -37.42 2.64 -34.80
CA GLY A 70 -36.67 3.90 -34.88
C GLY A 70 -35.82 3.92 -36.16
N PRO A 71 -35.44 5.09 -36.68
CA PRO A 71 -34.54 5.16 -37.83
C PRO A 71 -33.23 4.46 -37.47
N THR A 72 -32.92 3.36 -38.15
CA THR A 72 -31.65 2.66 -38.03
C THR A 72 -30.58 3.57 -38.63
N ILE A 73 -29.92 4.36 -37.79
CA ILE A 73 -28.70 5.05 -38.21
C ILE A 73 -27.71 3.94 -38.58
N MET A 74 -27.38 3.81 -39.87
CA MET A 74 -26.34 2.87 -40.30
C MET A 74 -25.04 3.32 -39.65
N GLU A 75 -24.60 2.57 -38.64
CA GLU A 75 -23.30 2.76 -38.02
C GLU A 75 -22.22 2.59 -39.09
N ASP A 76 -21.22 3.49 -39.08
CA ASP A 76 -20.09 3.40 -40.01
C ASP A 76 -19.50 1.98 -39.95
N PRO A 77 -19.33 1.28 -41.08
CA PRO A 77 -18.69 -0.03 -41.14
C PRO A 77 -17.36 -0.12 -40.38
N SER A 78 -16.60 0.98 -40.30
CA SER A 78 -15.36 1.05 -39.51
C SER A 78 -15.60 0.87 -38.02
N THR A 79 -16.65 1.52 -37.49
CA THR A 79 -17.02 1.50 -36.08
C THR A 79 -17.65 0.17 -35.71
N SER A 80 -18.50 -0.39 -36.58
CA SER A 80 -19.07 -1.73 -36.37
C SER A 80 -17.98 -2.81 -36.34
N ARG A 81 -16.99 -2.76 -37.25
CA ARG A 81 -15.84 -3.69 -37.23
C ARG A 81 -14.98 -3.51 -35.98
N PHE A 82 -14.71 -2.27 -35.59
CA PHE A 82 -13.97 -1.97 -34.37
C PHE A 82 -14.64 -2.57 -33.14
N ASN A 83 -15.96 -2.37 -32.98
CA ASN A 83 -16.71 -2.91 -31.86
C ASN A 83 -16.76 -4.45 -31.86
N LYS A 84 -16.97 -5.07 -33.03
CA LYS A 84 -16.96 -6.53 -33.19
C LYS A 84 -15.61 -7.17 -32.87
N ASN A 85 -14.51 -6.48 -33.19
CA ASN A 85 -13.14 -6.97 -32.98
C ASN A 85 -12.54 -6.52 -31.63
N SER A 86 -13.39 -6.12 -30.67
CA SER A 86 -12.97 -5.75 -29.32
C SER A 86 -12.35 -6.89 -28.54
N ILE A 87 -12.81 -8.12 -28.77
CA ILE A 87 -12.21 -9.32 -28.18
C ILE A 87 -11.11 -9.84 -29.10
N CYS A 88 -9.92 -10.04 -28.54
CA CYS A 88 -8.84 -10.68 -29.27
C CYS A 88 -9.11 -12.19 -29.45
N THR A 89 -9.25 -12.63 -30.69
CA THR A 89 -9.46 -14.06 -31.04
C THR A 89 -8.15 -14.83 -31.20
N ASP A 90 -7.08 -14.16 -31.60
CA ASP A 90 -5.80 -14.78 -31.98
C ASP A 90 -4.73 -14.57 -30.89
N CYS A 91 -5.16 -14.37 -29.65
CA CYS A 91 -4.28 -14.08 -28.53
C CYS A 91 -3.90 -15.32 -27.73
N ASP A 92 -2.81 -15.20 -26.97
CA ASP A 92 -2.24 -16.32 -26.24
C ASP A 92 -3.17 -16.87 -25.16
N THR A 93 -3.03 -18.16 -24.90
CA THR A 93 -3.63 -18.82 -23.74
C THR A 93 -2.53 -19.27 -22.79
N LEU A 94 -2.60 -18.81 -21.54
CA LEU A 94 -1.73 -19.26 -20.46
C LEU A 94 -2.47 -20.31 -19.64
N LYS A 95 -1.93 -21.53 -19.60
CA LYS A 95 -2.43 -22.60 -18.74
C LYS A 95 -1.51 -22.76 -17.53
N LEU A 96 -2.05 -22.59 -16.33
CA LEU A 96 -1.26 -22.74 -15.11
C LEU A 96 -0.92 -24.21 -14.85
N GLU A 97 0.22 -24.46 -14.20
CA GLU A 97 0.69 -25.81 -13.87
C GLU A 97 0.09 -26.32 -12.55
N VAL A 98 -0.38 -27.57 -12.54
CA VAL A 98 -0.89 -28.23 -11.32
C VAL A 98 0.27 -28.57 -10.39
N ASN A 99 0.00 -28.61 -9.08
CA ASN A 99 0.93 -28.95 -8.00
C ASN A 99 2.07 -27.95 -7.76
N LYS A 100 2.10 -26.83 -8.48
CA LYS A 100 3.04 -25.74 -8.20
C LYS A 100 2.28 -24.43 -7.95
N PRO A 101 2.54 -23.74 -6.83
CA PRO A 101 1.95 -22.43 -6.58
C PRO A 101 2.37 -21.42 -7.64
N THR A 102 1.40 -20.65 -8.14
CA THR A 102 1.62 -19.71 -9.24
C THR A 102 1.13 -18.32 -8.87
N ILE A 103 1.97 -17.34 -9.16
CA ILE A 103 1.70 -15.92 -8.99
C ILE A 103 1.71 -15.26 -10.37
N VAL A 104 0.63 -14.55 -10.68
CA VAL A 104 0.49 -13.79 -11.92
C VAL A 104 0.24 -12.32 -11.59
N ILE A 105 1.10 -11.44 -12.10
CA ILE A 105 0.79 -10.01 -12.21
C ILE A 105 0.43 -9.76 -13.66
N TYR A 106 -0.68 -9.08 -13.89
CA TYR A 106 -1.11 -8.67 -15.21
C TYR A 106 -1.31 -7.16 -15.28
N ASP A 107 -0.77 -6.54 -16.33
CA ASP A 107 -0.97 -5.13 -16.67
C ASP A 107 -1.02 -4.99 -18.20
N VAL A 108 -2.13 -5.48 -18.77
CA VAL A 108 -2.41 -5.42 -20.20
C VAL A 108 -2.98 -4.06 -20.52
N LYS A 109 -2.21 -3.26 -21.27
CA LYS A 109 -2.56 -1.88 -21.61
C LYS A 109 -3.70 -1.78 -22.62
N TRP A 110 -4.24 -0.57 -22.77
CA TRP A 110 -5.23 -0.25 -23.80
C TRP A 110 -4.62 -0.47 -25.20
N MET A 111 -5.24 -1.33 -25.99
CA MET A 111 -4.80 -1.60 -27.36
C MET A 111 -5.64 -0.86 -28.39
N ALA A 112 -6.83 -0.42 -27.99
CA ALA A 112 -7.74 0.35 -28.81
C ALA A 112 -7.23 1.78 -29.05
N ASP A 113 -7.27 2.21 -30.31
CA ASP A 113 -7.21 3.61 -30.70
C ASP A 113 -8.61 4.06 -31.11
N SER A 114 -9.22 4.88 -30.24
CA SER A 114 -10.59 5.36 -30.42
C SER A 114 -10.74 6.38 -31.55
N GLN A 115 -9.66 7.06 -31.94
CA GLN A 115 -9.65 8.05 -33.01
C GLN A 115 -9.57 7.36 -34.37
N SER A 116 -8.60 6.45 -34.53
CA SER A 116 -8.42 5.72 -35.79
C SER A 116 -9.36 4.51 -35.95
N LYS A 117 -10.09 4.12 -34.88
CA LYS A 117 -10.92 2.90 -34.84
C LYS A 117 -10.13 1.64 -35.18
N THR A 118 -8.87 1.59 -34.75
CA THR A 118 -7.98 0.45 -34.95
C THR A 118 -7.42 -0.09 -33.64
N TYR A 119 -6.76 -1.24 -33.70
CA TYR A 119 -6.09 -1.84 -32.57
C TYR A 119 -4.58 -1.92 -32.80
N ARG A 120 -3.81 -1.58 -31.78
CA ARG A 120 -2.35 -1.73 -31.75
C ARG A 120 -1.95 -3.20 -31.83
N LYS A 121 -0.74 -3.45 -32.35
CA LYS A 121 -0.11 -4.78 -32.35
C LYS A 121 0.23 -5.20 -30.92
N GLN A 122 0.11 -6.49 -30.61
CA GLN A 122 0.50 -7.02 -29.29
C GLN A 122 1.99 -6.72 -29.01
N PRO A 123 2.34 -6.32 -27.78
CA PRO A 123 3.72 -6.10 -27.41
C PRO A 123 4.51 -7.43 -27.39
N THR A 124 5.79 -7.31 -27.67
CA THR A 124 6.80 -8.38 -27.61
C THR A 124 7.65 -8.26 -26.35
N GLU A 125 8.49 -9.25 -26.07
CA GLU A 125 9.42 -9.19 -24.93
C GLU A 125 10.37 -7.99 -25.01
N ASN A 126 10.78 -7.58 -26.22
CA ASN A 126 11.63 -6.41 -26.40
C ASN A 126 10.93 -5.12 -25.93
N ASP A 127 9.61 -5.04 -26.03
CA ASP A 127 8.82 -3.88 -25.62
C ASP A 127 8.74 -3.75 -24.08
N LEU A 128 9.07 -4.81 -23.32
CA LEU A 128 9.17 -4.73 -21.86
C LEU A 128 10.36 -3.89 -21.37
N THR A 129 11.33 -3.64 -22.25
CA THR A 129 12.43 -2.72 -21.93
C THR A 129 11.99 -1.25 -22.02
N GLN A 130 10.82 -0.98 -22.63
CA GLN A 130 10.22 0.35 -22.71
C GLN A 130 9.37 0.62 -21.46
N ASP A 131 9.45 1.84 -20.93
CA ASP A 131 8.74 2.26 -19.72
C ASP A 131 7.22 2.02 -19.75
N TYR A 132 6.61 2.02 -20.94
CA TYR A 132 5.16 1.86 -21.06
C TYR A 132 4.66 0.47 -20.66
N PHE A 133 5.36 -0.61 -21.05
CA PHE A 133 4.97 -1.99 -20.77
C PHE A 133 5.75 -2.62 -19.60
N ALA A 134 6.85 -1.98 -19.18
CA ALA A 134 7.60 -2.39 -18.02
C ALA A 134 6.77 -2.27 -16.72
N LEU A 135 6.98 -3.20 -15.79
CA LEU A 135 6.50 -3.02 -14.42
C LEU A 135 7.23 -1.82 -13.80
N SER A 136 6.46 -0.86 -13.29
CA SER A 136 6.98 0.34 -12.64
C SER A 136 6.22 0.68 -11.36
N GLY A 137 6.78 1.61 -10.57
CA GLY A 137 6.16 2.13 -9.36
C GLY A 137 5.71 1.04 -8.38
N ILE A 138 4.43 1.07 -8.03
CA ILE A 138 3.83 0.14 -7.07
C ILE A 138 3.89 -1.31 -7.58
N ASN A 139 3.59 -1.55 -8.86
CA ASN A 139 3.55 -2.91 -9.41
C ASN A 139 4.92 -3.58 -9.35
N LYS A 140 5.97 -2.82 -9.68
CA LYS A 140 7.36 -3.31 -9.55
C LYS A 140 7.73 -3.60 -8.10
N ARG A 141 7.41 -2.68 -7.18
CA ARG A 141 7.69 -2.89 -5.75
C ARG A 141 7.02 -4.15 -5.22
N GLU A 142 5.74 -4.36 -5.51
CA GLU A 142 5.04 -5.57 -5.04
C GLU A 142 5.58 -6.83 -5.71
N TRP A 143 5.93 -6.77 -6.99
CA TRP A 143 6.56 -7.89 -7.70
C TRP A 143 7.88 -8.32 -7.07
N ASP A 144 8.75 -7.34 -6.78
CA ASP A 144 10.04 -7.57 -6.16
C ASP A 144 9.87 -8.09 -4.71
N GLU A 145 8.91 -7.55 -3.95
CA GLU A 145 8.57 -8.04 -2.59
C GLU A 145 8.02 -9.48 -2.59
N LEU A 146 7.17 -9.83 -3.55
CA LEU A 146 6.65 -11.18 -3.70
C LEU A 146 7.81 -12.17 -3.94
N ARG A 147 8.70 -11.88 -4.89
CA ARG A 147 9.85 -12.74 -5.22
C ARG A 147 10.83 -12.89 -4.05
N LYS A 148 10.96 -11.85 -3.23
CA LYS A 148 11.75 -11.90 -2.00
C LYS A 148 11.15 -12.82 -0.95
N ASN A 149 9.82 -12.81 -0.80
CA ASN A 149 9.13 -13.59 0.24
C ASN A 149 8.76 -15.02 -0.20
N PHE A 150 8.64 -15.23 -1.51
CA PHE A 150 8.22 -16.46 -2.18
C PHE A 150 9.16 -16.70 -3.37
N PRO A 151 10.29 -17.41 -3.18
CA PRO A 151 11.31 -17.53 -4.21
C PRO A 151 10.85 -18.39 -5.41
N GLU A 152 11.43 -18.14 -6.59
CA GLU A 152 11.07 -18.80 -7.86
C GLU A 152 11.34 -20.33 -7.87
N GLY A 153 12.12 -20.84 -6.92
CA GLY A 153 12.26 -22.28 -6.70
C GLY A 153 10.95 -22.94 -6.28
N ASP A 154 10.17 -22.25 -5.43
CA ASP A 154 8.94 -22.76 -4.84
C ASP A 154 7.68 -22.29 -5.58
N PHE A 155 7.78 -21.22 -6.38
CA PHE A 155 6.67 -20.56 -7.05
C PHE A 155 6.95 -20.33 -8.53
N ILE A 156 5.90 -20.43 -9.36
CA ILE A 156 5.94 -19.97 -10.75
C ILE A 156 5.48 -18.52 -10.81
N TYR A 157 6.18 -17.71 -11.58
CA TYR A 157 5.87 -16.30 -11.78
C TYR A 157 5.55 -16.01 -13.24
N HIS A 158 4.41 -15.35 -13.49
CA HIS A 158 4.08 -14.82 -14.81
C HIS A 158 3.81 -13.31 -14.74
N HIS A 159 4.50 -12.56 -15.60
CA HIS A 159 4.15 -11.18 -15.90
C HIS A 159 3.38 -11.17 -17.22
N VAL A 160 2.10 -10.83 -17.18
CA VAL A 160 1.21 -10.82 -18.35
C VAL A 160 0.95 -9.38 -18.79
N TYR A 161 1.59 -8.98 -19.88
CA TYR A 161 1.59 -7.62 -20.42
C TYR A 161 0.88 -7.50 -21.78
N ARG A 162 0.48 -8.64 -22.36
CA ARG A 162 -0.27 -8.76 -23.62
C ARG A 162 -1.64 -9.37 -23.38
N ASN A 163 -2.60 -9.16 -24.28
CA ASN A 163 -3.92 -9.77 -24.14
C ASN A 163 -3.76 -11.30 -24.09
N THR A 164 -4.32 -11.93 -23.07
CA THR A 164 -4.10 -13.36 -22.80
C THR A 164 -5.33 -13.94 -22.11
N PHE A 165 -5.67 -15.17 -22.45
CA PHE A 165 -6.67 -15.94 -21.72
C PHE A 165 -5.97 -16.86 -20.72
N ILE A 166 -6.27 -16.73 -19.44
CA ILE A 166 -5.62 -17.52 -18.39
C ILE A 166 -6.58 -18.59 -17.89
N THR A 167 -6.11 -19.84 -17.90
CA THR A 167 -6.88 -21.00 -17.46
C THR A 167 -6.22 -21.65 -16.23
N THR A 168 -7.02 -21.83 -15.19
CA THR A 168 -6.60 -22.52 -13.97
C THR A 168 -7.18 -23.92 -13.96
N PRO A 169 -6.36 -24.98 -13.93
CA PRO A 169 -6.82 -26.37 -13.91
C PRO A 169 -7.28 -26.77 -12.49
N ASN A 170 -8.27 -26.06 -11.95
CA ASN A 170 -8.95 -26.43 -10.72
C ASN A 170 -10.34 -26.99 -11.02
N LYS A 171 -10.97 -27.66 -10.04
CA LYS A 171 -12.29 -28.27 -10.23
C LYS A 171 -13.40 -27.26 -10.56
N LYS A 172 -13.18 -25.99 -10.25
CA LYS A 172 -14.11 -24.90 -10.56
C LYS A 172 -13.91 -24.33 -11.97
N ASN A 173 -12.91 -24.83 -12.71
CA ASN A 173 -12.52 -24.36 -14.04
C ASN A 173 -12.43 -22.83 -14.11
N GLN A 174 -11.80 -22.21 -13.10
CA GLN A 174 -11.71 -20.76 -13.04
C GLN A 174 -10.81 -20.23 -14.16
N THR A 175 -11.29 -19.16 -14.81
CA THR A 175 -10.58 -18.50 -15.90
C THR A 175 -10.49 -17.00 -15.64
N LEU A 176 -9.48 -16.37 -16.24
CA LEU A 176 -9.30 -14.93 -16.24
C LEU A 176 -9.11 -14.47 -17.69
N SER A 177 -10.10 -13.74 -18.20
CA SER A 177 -10.07 -13.21 -19.57
C SER A 177 -9.48 -11.80 -19.58
N LEU A 178 -8.32 -11.66 -20.22
CA LEU A 178 -7.67 -10.37 -20.50
C LEU A 178 -7.72 -10.07 -22.01
N LEU A 179 -8.75 -10.58 -22.71
CA LEU A 179 -8.85 -10.54 -24.17
C LEU A 179 -9.49 -9.26 -24.73
N ASP A 180 -10.21 -8.51 -23.88
CA ASP A 180 -10.86 -7.27 -24.29
C ASP A 180 -9.79 -6.19 -24.56
N ARG A 181 -9.59 -5.87 -25.84
CA ARG A 181 -8.59 -4.91 -26.35
C ARG A 181 -8.98 -3.46 -26.08
N GLN A 182 -10.24 -3.22 -25.73
CA GLN A 182 -10.76 -1.88 -25.40
C GLN A 182 -10.62 -1.54 -23.92
N LYS A 183 -10.17 -2.48 -23.07
CA LYS A 183 -9.96 -2.24 -21.65
C LYS A 183 -8.50 -2.45 -21.26
N ARG A 184 -8.02 -1.63 -20.34
CA ARG A 184 -6.83 -2.00 -19.57
C ARG A 184 -7.19 -3.02 -18.51
N HIS A 185 -6.41 -4.10 -18.45
CA HIS A 185 -6.54 -5.11 -17.42
C HIS A 185 -5.34 -5.02 -16.50
N GLU A 186 -5.57 -4.63 -15.25
CA GLU A 186 -4.52 -4.53 -14.24
C GLU A 186 -4.94 -5.28 -12.98
N GLY A 187 -4.01 -6.05 -12.43
CA GLY A 187 -4.23 -6.77 -11.19
C GLY A 187 -3.28 -7.93 -10.97
N PHE A 188 -3.70 -8.76 -10.03
CA PHE A 188 -2.96 -9.85 -9.45
C PHE A 188 -3.83 -11.10 -9.34
N MET A 189 -3.23 -12.24 -9.61
CA MET A 189 -3.81 -13.55 -9.35
C MET A 189 -2.79 -14.44 -8.63
N TYR A 190 -3.25 -15.15 -7.61
CA TYR A 190 -2.53 -16.24 -6.98
C TYR A 190 -3.35 -17.53 -7.04
N TRP A 191 -2.67 -18.64 -7.26
CA TRP A 191 -3.25 -19.97 -7.09
C TRP A 191 -2.24 -20.90 -6.43
N SER A 192 -2.71 -21.74 -5.51
CA SER A 192 -1.84 -22.63 -4.73
C SER A 192 -1.30 -23.84 -5.51
N GLY A 193 -1.79 -24.08 -6.72
CA GLY A 193 -1.49 -25.29 -7.51
C GLY A 193 -2.38 -26.49 -7.18
N LYS A 194 -3.23 -26.40 -6.14
CA LYS A 194 -4.12 -27.50 -5.74
C LYS A 194 -5.46 -27.42 -6.48
N GLU A 195 -5.93 -28.55 -7.00
CA GLU A 195 -7.16 -28.63 -7.79
C GLU A 195 -8.43 -28.21 -7.03
N ASN A 196 -8.46 -28.38 -5.71
CA ASN A 196 -9.60 -28.01 -4.88
C ASN A 196 -9.59 -26.53 -4.47
N ASP A 197 -8.46 -25.84 -4.66
CA ASP A 197 -8.29 -24.46 -4.22
C ASP A 197 -8.75 -23.47 -5.29
N SER A 198 -9.34 -22.37 -4.85
CA SER A 198 -9.72 -21.28 -5.73
C SER A 198 -8.56 -20.32 -6.01
N THR A 199 -8.62 -19.66 -7.16
CA THR A 199 -7.75 -18.52 -7.46
C THR A 199 -8.10 -17.34 -6.56
N LEU A 200 -7.08 -16.70 -5.99
CA LEU A 200 -7.18 -15.40 -5.32
C LEU A 200 -6.92 -14.31 -6.36
N ASN A 201 -7.94 -13.49 -6.67
CA ASN A 201 -7.82 -12.38 -7.61
C ASN A 201 -7.95 -11.04 -6.91
N LYS A 202 -7.11 -10.06 -7.27
CA LYS A 202 -7.14 -8.72 -6.69
C LYS A 202 -6.79 -7.67 -7.73
N LYS A 203 -7.62 -6.63 -7.88
CA LYS A 203 -7.32 -5.46 -8.73
C LYS A 203 -6.35 -4.49 -8.08
N SER A 204 -6.40 -4.36 -6.74
CA SER A 204 -5.49 -3.49 -6.01
C SER A 204 -4.11 -4.13 -5.88
N MET A 205 -3.12 -3.46 -6.46
CA MET A 205 -1.71 -3.86 -6.46
C MET A 205 -1.01 -3.42 -5.17
N THR A 206 -1.57 -3.75 -4.02
CA THR A 206 -0.96 -3.43 -2.73
C THR A 206 -1.12 -4.59 -1.77
N ARG A 207 -0.11 -4.78 -0.90
CA ARG A 207 -0.12 -5.82 0.14
C ARG A 207 -0.33 -7.21 -0.47
N LEU A 208 0.35 -7.50 -1.58
CA LEU A 208 0.22 -8.77 -2.27
C LEU A 208 0.90 -9.89 -1.49
N THR A 209 2.03 -9.61 -0.84
CA THR A 209 2.72 -10.55 0.04
C THR A 209 1.81 -11.05 1.15
N GLU A 210 1.11 -10.13 1.82
CA GLU A 210 0.16 -10.45 2.89
C GLU A 210 -1.02 -11.25 2.34
N ALA A 211 -1.49 -10.93 1.13
CA ALA A 211 -2.59 -11.66 0.51
C ALA A 211 -2.22 -13.12 0.21
N VAL A 212 -1.03 -13.37 -0.33
CA VAL A 212 -0.50 -14.73 -0.57
C VAL A 212 -0.25 -15.46 0.75
N ALA A 213 0.38 -14.79 1.71
CA ALA A 213 0.68 -15.36 3.02
C ALA A 213 -0.61 -15.82 3.73
N ASN A 214 -1.63 -14.95 3.76
CA ASN A 214 -2.93 -15.30 4.34
C ASN A 214 -3.58 -16.48 3.62
N ALA A 215 -3.53 -16.54 2.29
CA ALA A 215 -4.09 -17.67 1.53
C ALA A 215 -3.36 -19.00 1.80
N ARG A 216 -2.11 -18.93 2.29
CA ARG A 216 -1.29 -20.09 2.66
C ARG A 216 -1.32 -20.40 4.16
N GLY A 217 -1.96 -19.57 4.97
CA GLY A 217 -1.90 -19.67 6.43
C GLY A 217 -0.54 -19.29 7.02
N GLU A 218 0.26 -18.52 6.28
CA GLU A 218 1.58 -18.03 6.71
C GLU A 218 1.46 -16.60 7.25
N GLN A 219 2.38 -16.23 8.15
CA GLN A 219 2.49 -14.86 8.66
C GLN A 219 3.71 -14.17 8.04
N LYS A 220 3.52 -13.60 6.85
CA LYS A 220 4.53 -12.77 6.18
C LYS A 220 3.97 -11.37 5.92
N THR A 221 4.85 -10.39 6.09
CA THR A 221 4.55 -8.96 5.90
C THR A 221 5.60 -8.37 4.98
N SER A 222 5.17 -7.52 4.05
CA SER A 222 6.06 -6.84 3.12
C SER A 222 7.01 -5.91 3.86
N SER A 223 8.25 -5.80 3.39
CA SER A 223 9.29 -5.06 4.12
C SER A 223 8.95 -3.58 4.27
N TYR A 224 8.40 -2.96 3.23
CA TYR A 224 7.96 -1.56 3.25
C TYR A 224 6.84 -1.32 4.27
N TYR A 225 5.92 -2.28 4.44
CA TYR A 225 4.81 -2.16 5.38
C TYR A 225 5.30 -2.29 6.82
N SER A 226 6.23 -3.22 7.08
CA SER A 226 6.90 -3.34 8.37
C SER A 226 7.67 -2.07 8.75
N SER A 227 8.41 -1.47 7.81
CA SER A 227 9.11 -0.21 8.03
C SER A 227 8.13 0.94 8.34
N PHE A 228 7.07 1.08 7.53
CA PHE A 228 6.05 2.10 7.77
C PHE A 228 5.38 1.97 9.15
N ALA A 229 5.03 0.75 9.57
CA ALA A 229 4.44 0.51 10.88
C ALA A 229 5.40 0.89 12.03
N LYS A 230 6.68 0.58 11.86
CA LYS A 230 7.73 0.97 12.81
C LYS A 230 7.88 2.48 12.90
N ASP A 231 7.92 3.17 11.76
CA ASP A 231 8.06 4.62 11.70
C ASP A 231 6.84 5.33 12.30
N SER A 232 5.64 4.85 11.99
CA SER A 232 4.39 5.36 12.58
C SER A 232 4.40 5.22 14.11
N THR A 233 4.84 4.07 14.63
CA THR A 233 4.96 3.86 16.08
C THR A 233 6.01 4.77 16.71
N ASN A 234 7.12 5.03 16.00
CA ASN A 234 8.16 5.95 16.48
C ASN A 234 7.67 7.41 16.51
N ILE A 235 6.94 7.84 15.48
CA ILE A 235 6.33 9.18 15.43
C ILE A 235 5.33 9.35 16.57
N GLU A 236 4.46 8.36 16.81
CA GLU A 236 3.50 8.41 17.92
C GLU A 236 4.22 8.57 19.27
N ARG A 237 5.31 7.82 19.50
CA ARG A 237 6.13 7.98 20.71
C ARG A 237 6.73 9.38 20.84
N LEU A 238 7.22 9.95 19.74
CA LEU A 238 7.78 11.31 19.71
C LEU A 238 6.71 12.39 19.91
N GLN A 239 5.46 12.15 19.50
CA GLN A 239 4.34 13.05 19.80
C GLN A 239 3.92 13.00 21.27
N GLN A 240 4.14 11.87 21.94
CA GLN A 240 3.85 11.70 23.36
C GLN A 240 4.93 12.28 24.28
N THR A 241 6.00 12.90 23.75
CA THR A 241 7.03 13.55 24.57
C THR A 241 6.44 14.75 25.30
N LYS A 242 6.10 14.57 26.58
CA LYS A 242 5.40 15.59 27.39
C LYS A 242 6.29 16.77 27.79
N ASN A 243 7.61 16.61 27.70
CA ASN A 243 8.60 17.61 28.11
C ASN A 243 9.60 17.84 26.97
N PRO A 244 9.25 18.63 25.95
CA PRO A 244 10.23 19.04 24.94
C PRO A 244 11.39 19.79 25.61
N SER A 245 12.61 19.58 25.13
CA SER A 245 13.76 20.35 25.64
C SER A 245 13.56 21.84 25.31
N ILE A 246 14.13 22.73 26.13
CA ILE A 246 14.05 24.19 25.91
C ILE A 246 14.57 24.54 24.50
N ASN A 247 15.64 23.87 24.05
CA ASN A 247 16.19 24.06 22.71
C ASN A 247 15.23 23.61 21.59
N PHE A 248 14.49 22.52 21.80
CA PHE A 248 13.49 22.05 20.84
C PHE A 248 12.31 23.03 20.74
N VAL A 249 11.83 23.55 21.87
CA VAL A 249 10.78 24.58 21.90
C VAL A 249 11.22 25.84 21.16
N ALA A 250 12.43 26.32 21.43
CA ALA A 250 12.99 27.49 20.76
C ALA A 250 13.07 27.29 19.24
N ASN A 251 13.64 26.17 18.79
CA ASN A 251 13.79 25.87 17.36
C ASN A 251 12.46 25.65 16.65
N MET A 252 11.49 24.99 17.29
CA MET A 252 10.16 24.77 16.73
C MET A 252 9.40 26.09 16.60
N ASN A 253 9.50 26.98 17.60
CA ASN A 253 8.91 28.31 17.52
C ASN A 253 9.55 29.14 16.40
N THR A 254 10.87 29.08 16.22
CA THR A 254 11.54 29.76 15.09
C THR A 254 11.10 29.19 13.74
N LEU A 255 10.95 27.87 13.61
CA LEU A 255 10.43 27.25 12.39
C LEU A 255 8.99 27.68 12.12
N LEU A 256 8.10 27.59 13.10
CA LEU A 256 6.70 27.99 12.97
C LEU A 256 6.56 29.47 12.62
N GLN A 257 7.33 30.35 13.26
CA GLN A 257 7.39 31.76 12.90
C GLN A 257 7.84 31.93 11.45
N LYS A 258 8.91 31.24 11.05
CA LYS A 258 9.42 31.32 9.68
C LYS A 258 8.38 30.86 8.66
N GLU A 259 7.72 29.72 8.85
CA GLU A 259 6.67 29.23 7.93
C GLU A 259 5.47 30.19 7.88
N ILE A 260 5.00 30.69 9.05
CA ILE A 260 3.88 31.63 9.14
C ILE A 260 4.19 32.96 8.43
N PHE A 261 5.41 33.49 8.60
CA PHE A 261 5.79 34.80 8.08
C PHE A 261 6.35 34.75 6.66
N ASP A 262 7.03 33.67 6.26
CA ASP A 262 7.52 33.48 4.88
C ASP A 262 6.38 33.16 3.91
N GLU A 263 5.30 32.48 4.35
CA GLU A 263 4.11 32.25 3.50
C GLU A 263 3.13 33.44 3.46
N MET A 264 3.38 34.54 4.20
CA MET A 264 2.46 35.67 4.36
C MET A 264 1.03 35.30 4.82
N ILE A 265 0.83 34.12 5.40
CA ILE A 265 -0.46 33.67 5.91
C ILE A 265 -0.40 33.74 7.44
N LEU A 266 -0.89 34.85 8.00
CA LEU A 266 -1.11 34.94 9.45
C LEU A 266 -2.23 33.96 9.84
N PRO A 267 -2.00 32.99 10.74
CA PRO A 267 -3.05 32.12 11.24
C PRO A 267 -3.89 32.88 12.27
N ILE A 268 -4.66 33.89 11.82
CA ILE A 268 -5.47 34.80 12.66
C ILE A 268 -6.35 34.02 13.65
N HIS A 269 -6.81 32.83 13.26
CA HIS A 269 -7.60 31.92 14.08
C HIS A 269 -6.88 31.35 15.32
N LEU A 270 -5.55 31.47 15.41
CA LEU A 270 -4.74 31.08 16.58
C LEU A 270 -4.43 32.27 17.51
N PHE A 271 -4.72 33.51 17.09
CA PHE A 271 -4.50 34.70 17.90
C PHE A 271 -5.75 35.03 18.72
N ASN A 272 -5.59 35.24 20.03
CA ASN A 272 -6.66 35.80 20.84
C ASN A 272 -6.72 37.32 20.59
N MET A 273 -7.68 37.73 19.76
CA MET A 273 -7.87 39.13 19.35
C MET A 273 -8.88 39.89 20.22
N GLU A 274 -9.42 39.29 21.30
CA GLU A 274 -10.51 39.88 22.10
C GLU A 274 -10.17 41.24 22.74
N LYS A 275 -8.88 41.56 22.89
CA LYS A 275 -8.41 42.84 23.49
C LYS A 275 -7.62 43.71 22.53
N VAL A 276 -7.58 43.38 21.24
CA VAL A 276 -6.82 44.15 20.24
C VAL A 276 -7.74 45.18 19.62
N SER A 277 -7.57 46.46 19.99
CA SER A 277 -8.39 47.57 19.49
C SER A 277 -7.88 48.17 18.17
N LYS A 278 -6.63 47.91 17.77
CA LYS A 278 -6.06 48.31 16.47
C LYS A 278 -4.85 47.44 16.11
N ILE A 279 -4.73 47.08 14.84
CA ILE A 279 -3.52 46.51 14.22
C ILE A 279 -3.00 47.58 13.25
N THR A 280 -1.73 47.94 13.34
CA THR A 280 -1.11 48.96 12.49
C THR A 280 -0.04 48.29 11.65
#